data_AF-A0A1W2FB39-F1
#
_entry.id   AF-A0A1W2FB39-F1
#
_cell.length_a   1.000
_cell.length_b   1.000
_cell.length_c   1.000
_cell.angle_alpha   90.00
_cell.angle_beta   90.00
_cell.angle_gamma   90.00
#
_symmetry.space_group_name_H-M   'P 1'
#
loop_
_entity.id
_entity.type
_entity.pdbx_description
1 polymer ?
#
loop_
_entity_poly.entity_id
_entity_poly.type
_entity_poly.pdbx_seq_one_letter_code
_entity_poly.pdbx_strand_id
1 'polypeptide(L)' 'MGDVKYFDGIGEIRVDHGPGYRVYFVKHGDRIVILLCGGDKSSQDRDIQKAKLLAKEV' A
#
# COMPACT_ATOMS: atom_id res chain seq x y z
N MET A 1 11.51 -2.27 -12.54
CA MET A 1 10.06 -2.16 -12.85
C MET A 1 9.36 -2.56 -11.56
N GLY A 2 8.57 -1.67 -10.97
CA GLY A 2 7.99 -1.89 -9.65
C GLY A 2 6.98 -3.02 -9.66
N ASP A 3 7.17 -4.01 -8.80
CA ASP A 3 6.25 -5.13 -8.64
C ASP A 3 5.07 -4.74 -7.74
N VAL A 4 3.89 -5.29 -8.05
CA VAL A 4 2.69 -5.18 -7.22
C VAL A 4 2.50 -6.48 -6.44
N LYS A 5 2.37 -6.38 -5.11
CA LYS A 5 1.96 -7.51 -4.26
C LYS A 5 0.57 -7.27 -3.70
N TYR A 6 -0.26 -8.31 -3.68
CA TYR A 6 -1.58 -8.26 -3.07
C TYR A 6 -1.60 -9.06 -1.76
N PHE A 7 -2.24 -8.50 -0.74
CA PHE A 7 -2.53 -9.18 0.53
C PHE A 7 -3.81 -8.59 1.14
N ASP A 8 -4.68 -9.42 1.70
CA ASP A 8 -5.91 -8.98 2.40
C ASP A 8 -6.77 -7.97 1.63
N GLY A 9 -6.84 -8.06 0.29
CA GLY A 9 -7.58 -7.10 -0.56
C GLY A 9 -6.85 -5.77 -0.84
N ILE A 10 -5.63 -5.62 -0.33
CA ILE A 10 -4.76 -4.45 -0.47
C ILE A 10 -3.66 -4.78 -1.48
N GLY A 11 -3.39 -3.86 -2.41
CA GLY A 11 -2.22 -3.87 -3.27
C GLY A 11 -1.10 -2.99 -2.69
N GLU A 12 0.14 -3.48 -2.74
CA GLU A 12 1.37 -2.75 -2.43
C GLU A 12 2.19 -2.59 -3.71
N ILE A 13 2.43 -1.36 -4.13
CA ILE A 13 3.37 -1.02 -5.20
C ILE A 13 4.71 -0.70 -4.57
N ARG A 14 5.77 -1.37 -5.03
CA ARG A 14 7.15 -1.06 -4.65
C ARG A 14 7.76 -0.14 -5.69
N VAL A 15 8.18 1.03 -5.23
CA VAL A 15 8.86 2.02 -6.08
C VAL A 15 10.34 2.01 -5.70
N ASP A 16 11.14 1.37 -6.54
CA ASP A 16 12.60 1.26 -6.39
C ASP A 16 13.29 2.59 -6.77
N HIS A 17 12.95 3.66 -6.04
CA HIS A 17 13.54 4.98 -6.19
C HIS A 17 13.85 5.56 -4.80
N GLY A 18 15.06 6.10 -4.63
CA GLY A 18 15.53 6.64 -3.36
C GLY A 18 15.51 5.59 -2.23
N PRO A 19 14.88 5.84 -1.07
CA PRO A 19 14.86 4.92 0.08
C PRO A 19 14.00 3.65 -0.13
N GLY A 20 13.34 3.51 -1.29
CA GLY A 20 12.45 2.40 -1.60
C GLY A 20 11.06 2.62 -1.00
N TYR A 21 10.22 3.37 -1.72
CA TYR A 21 8.88 3.73 -1.29
C TYR A 21 7.88 2.59 -1.52
N ARG A 22 6.86 2.53 -0.66
CA ARG A 22 5.73 1.62 -0.80
C ARG A 22 4.43 2.39 -0.77
N VAL A 23 3.62 2.17 -1.81
CA VAL A 23 2.29 2.76 -1.92
C VAL A 23 1.27 1.65 -1.74
N TYR A 24 0.34 1.82 -0.81
CA TYR A 24 -0.74 0.88 -0.57
C TYR A 24 -2.03 1.41 -1.19
N PHE A 25 -2.81 0.53 -1.80
CA PHE A 25 -4.06 0.89 -2.44
C PHE A 25 -5.09 -0.24 -2.31
N VAL A 26 -6.36 0.11 -2.41
CA VAL A 26 -7.46 -0.86 -2.53
C VAL A 26 -8.23 -0.57 -3.81
N LYS A 27 -8.85 -1.62 -4.38
CA LYS A 27 -9.72 -1.49 -5.54
C LYS A 27 -11.17 -1.73 -5.09
N HIS A 28 -11.99 -0.70 -5.19
CA HIS A 28 -13.42 -0.77 -4.88
C HIS A 28 -14.23 -0.55 -6.17
N GLY A 29 -14.69 -1.65 -6.77
CA GLY A 29 -15.27 -1.65 -8.11
C GLY A 29 -14.28 -1.13 -9.15
N ASP A 30 -14.64 -0.05 -9.85
CA ASP A 30 -13.80 0.60 -10.86
C ASP A 30 -12.91 1.72 -10.30
N ARG A 31 -12.93 1.94 -8.98
CA ARG A 31 -12.17 3.00 -8.31
C ARG A 31 -10.94 2.42 -7.63
N ILE A 32 -9.80 3.10 -7.79
CA ILE A 32 -8.58 2.84 -7.01
C ILE A 32 -8.52 3.87 -5.89
N VAL A 33 -8.50 3.40 -4.65
CA VAL A 33 -8.32 4.24 -3.47
C VAL A 33 -6.90 4.09 -2.99
N ILE A 34 -6.14 5.18 -3.04
CA ILE A 34 -4.76 5.23 -2.55
C ILE A 34 -4.82 5.46 -1.04
N LEU A 35 -4.26 4.53 -0.27
CA LEU A 35 -4.16 4.66 1.17
C LEU A 35 -2.96 5.57 1.45
N LEU A 36 -3.20 6.75 2.04
CA LEU A 36 -2.18 7.72 2.42
C LEU A 36 -1.36 7.28 3.65
N CYS A 37 -1.11 5.97 3.76
CA CYS A 37 -0.24 5.32 4.73
C CYS A 37 0.90 4.62 4.00
N GLY A 38 1.72 5.40 3.29
CA GLY A 38 2.93 4.92 2.63
C GLY A 38 4.18 5.39 3.36
N GLY A 39 5.27 4.67 3.15
CA GLY A 39 6.56 4.95 3.76
C GLY A 39 7.69 4.25 3.02
N ASP A 40 8.84 4.18 3.67
CA ASP A 40 9.99 3.43 3.15
C ASP A 40 10.04 2.01 3.73
N LYS A 41 11.08 1.24 3.38
CA LYS A 41 11.24 -0.13 3.88
C LYS A 41 11.28 -0.22 5.41
N SER A 42 11.76 0.79 6.13
CA SER A 42 11.89 0.78 7.59
C SER A 42 10.57 0.91 8.33
N SER A 43 9.54 1.49 7.69
CA SER A 43 8.20 1.65 8.27
C SER A 43 7.18 0.60 7.80
N GLN A 44 7.59 -0.34 6.93
CA GLN A 44 6.70 -1.27 6.24
C GLN A 44 5.68 -1.95 7.15
N ASP A 45 6.11 -2.53 8.28
CA ASP A 45 5.20 -3.29 9.15
C ASP A 45 4.11 -2.40 9.76
N ARG A 46 4.46 -1.16 10.15
CA ARG A 46 3.49 -0.18 10.66
C ARG A 46 2.52 0.26 9.57
N ASP A 47 3.04 0.48 8.37
CA ASP A 47 2.24 0.92 7.22
C ASP A 47 1.26 -0.17 6.78
N ILE A 48 1.65 -1.45 6.80
CA ILE A 48 0.76 -2.59 6.53
C ILE A 48 -0.39 -2.62 7.54
N GLN A 49 -0.12 -2.46 8.84
CA GLN A 49 -1.20 -2.46 9.84
C GLN A 49 -2.16 -1.29 9.64
N LYS A 50 -1.62 -0.10 9.34
CA LYS A 50 -2.43 1.09 9.04
C LYS A 50 -3.25 0.91 7.77
N ALA A 51 -2.68 0.30 6.74
CA ALA A 51 -3.37 -0.01 5.49
C ALA A 51 -4.53 -0.99 5.73
N LYS A 52 -4.34 -2.03 6.54
CA LYS A 52 -5.41 -2.97 6.94
C LYS A 52 -6.55 -2.30 7.71
N LEU A 53 -6.25 -1.29 8.53
CA LEU A 53 -7.28 -0.53 9.23
C LEU A 53 -8.07 0.35 8.25
N LEU A 54 -7.38 1.13 7.42
CA LEU A 54 -8.01 2.01 6.44
C LEU A 54 -8.82 1.23 5.39
N ALA A 55 -8.35 0.06 4.97
CA ALA A 55 -9.05 -0.78 4.01
C ALA A 55 -10.40 -1.32 4.52
N LYS A 56 -10.65 -1.33 5.84
CA LYS A 56 -11.97 -1.69 6.40
C LYS A 56 -12.98 -0.54 6.33
N GLU A 57 -12.49 0.68 6.15
CA GLU A 57 -13.31 1.90 6.11
C GLU A 57 -13.63 2.35 4.67
N VAL A 58 -13.14 1.61 3.67
CA VAL A 58 -13.30 1.86 2.23
C VAL A 58 -14.17 0.77 1.60
#